data_AF-X0V9E7-F1
#
_entry.id   AF-X0V9E7-F1
#
_cell.length_a   1.000
_cell.length_b   1.000
_cell.length_c   1.000
_cell.angle_alpha   90.00
_cell.angle_beta   90.00
_cell.angle_gamma   90.00
#
_symmetry.space_group_name_H-M   'P 1'
#
loop_
_entity.id
_entity.type
_entity.pdbx_description
1 polymer ?
#
loop_
_entity_poly.entity_id
_entity_poly.type
_entity_poly.pdbx_seq_one_letter_code
_entity_poly.pdbx_strand_id
1 'polypeptide(L)'
;MGRTTAEMQDSNTFIDAGWDFVGAPNGPSDIWAEPDGGGYPVFWWQLHPLPELPAFSGGTGEPDEPYLISTGDELNSIGHNPRLMAAHFKLIDDIDLADADFFIIASPLYPFRGTFDGNGHTISNFGYIAANETYTGFFRYAAGAQIKNLGLIWPDVHVDRGDFHGCLVGHLDEGAITNCYVEAGSVSGYDYIGGLLGSNSGTITNCYFTGDVYGYDTVGGLVGENSGTVTNCRSSCSVNGSDNTGGLAGGNGGSV
;
A
#
# COMPACT_ATOMS: atom_id res chain seq x y z
N MET A 1 35.11 -17.84 8.64
CA MET A 1 34.83 -18.96 9.57
C MET A 1 33.33 -19.10 9.67
N GLY A 2 32.80 -20.31 9.83
CA GLY A 2 31.37 -20.51 10.06
C GLY A 2 30.96 -19.97 11.43
N ARG A 3 29.67 -19.65 11.59
CA ARG A 3 29.07 -19.26 12.88
C ARG A 3 28.95 -20.47 13.79
N THR A 4 29.12 -20.25 15.09
CA THR A 4 28.91 -21.25 16.15
C THR A 4 27.42 -21.58 16.30
N THR A 5 27.10 -22.67 16.98
CA THR A 5 25.70 -23.02 17.29
C THR A 5 24.99 -21.91 18.06
N ALA A 6 25.65 -21.29 19.04
CA ALA A 6 25.06 -20.20 19.82
C ALA A 6 24.75 -18.98 18.94
N GLU A 7 25.70 -18.58 18.07
CA GLU A 7 25.49 -17.49 17.10
C GLU A 7 24.39 -17.84 16.08
N MET A 8 24.24 -19.09 15.70
CA MET A 8 23.19 -19.52 14.76
C MET A 8 21.80 -19.62 15.42
N GLN A 9 21.71 -19.60 16.74
CA GLN A 9 20.46 -19.65 17.51
C GLN A 9 20.03 -18.28 18.05
N ASP A 10 20.88 -17.25 17.96
CA ASP A 10 20.58 -15.88 18.36
C ASP A 10 20.08 -15.08 17.15
N SER A 11 18.83 -14.62 17.18
CA SER A 11 18.22 -13.83 16.10
C SER A 11 19.02 -12.58 15.75
N ASN A 12 19.62 -11.90 16.75
CA ASN A 12 20.43 -10.68 16.52
C ASN A 12 21.54 -10.89 15.51
N THR A 13 22.06 -12.12 15.44
CA THR A 13 23.10 -12.53 14.50
C THR A 13 22.63 -12.41 13.04
N PHE A 14 21.34 -12.51 12.78
CA PHE A 14 20.73 -12.45 11.44
C PHE A 14 20.07 -11.10 11.15
N ILE A 15 19.72 -10.32 12.18
CA ILE A 15 19.18 -8.97 12.04
C ILE A 15 20.13 -8.10 11.20
N ASP A 16 21.43 -8.10 11.54
CA ASP A 16 22.46 -7.36 10.79
C ASP A 16 22.63 -7.85 9.34
N ALA A 17 22.16 -9.06 9.03
CA ALA A 17 22.17 -9.64 7.69
C ALA A 17 20.86 -9.37 6.92
N GLY A 18 19.97 -8.53 7.46
CA GLY A 18 18.71 -8.13 6.84
C GLY A 18 17.58 -9.16 7.02
N TRP A 19 17.70 -10.08 7.98
CA TRP A 19 16.58 -10.95 8.33
C TRP A 19 15.61 -10.19 9.21
N ASP A 20 14.33 -10.41 8.95
CA ASP A 20 13.20 -9.71 9.54
C ASP A 20 12.43 -10.67 10.45
N PHE A 21 12.39 -10.39 11.76
CA PHE A 21 11.90 -11.32 12.78
C PHE A 21 10.61 -10.81 13.39
N VAL A 22 9.65 -11.71 13.58
CA VAL A 22 8.37 -11.44 14.24
C VAL A 22 8.58 -10.70 15.56
N GLY A 23 8.11 -9.45 15.62
CA GLY A 23 8.13 -8.62 16.83
C GLY A 23 9.46 -7.91 17.11
N ALA A 24 10.43 -8.01 16.20
CA ALA A 24 11.68 -7.24 16.28
C ALA A 24 11.57 -5.92 15.48
N PRO A 25 12.27 -4.85 15.86
CA PRO A 25 12.21 -3.55 15.19
C PRO A 25 13.09 -3.51 13.92
N ASN A 26 13.24 -4.64 13.21
CA ASN A 26 14.19 -4.84 12.10
C ASN A 26 13.53 -4.95 10.72
N GLY A 27 12.22 -4.69 10.63
CA GLY A 27 11.49 -4.63 9.37
C GLY A 27 10.03 -5.07 9.56
N PRO A 28 9.20 -4.93 8.51
CA PRO A 28 7.76 -5.25 8.56
C PRO A 28 7.38 -6.62 8.00
N SER A 29 8.34 -7.34 7.43
CA SER A 29 8.13 -8.58 6.69
C SER A 29 7.85 -9.75 7.63
N ASP A 30 8.37 -9.70 8.86
CA ASP A 30 8.13 -10.67 9.93
C ASP A 30 8.24 -12.13 9.43
N ILE A 31 9.27 -12.43 8.61
CA ILE A 31 9.41 -13.72 7.91
C ILE A 31 9.92 -14.80 8.87
N TRP A 32 10.81 -14.42 9.78
CA TRP A 32 11.51 -15.30 10.69
C TRP A 32 10.93 -15.21 12.10
N ALA A 33 11.01 -16.28 12.85
CA ALA A 33 10.61 -16.28 14.24
C ALA A 33 11.55 -17.15 15.08
N GLU A 34 11.71 -16.77 16.34
CA GLU A 34 12.37 -17.61 17.33
C GLU A 34 11.37 -18.66 17.84
N PRO A 35 11.69 -19.96 17.75
CA PRO A 35 10.80 -21.00 18.23
C PRO A 35 10.74 -21.06 19.77
N ASP A 36 9.55 -21.32 20.30
CA ASP A 36 9.34 -21.58 21.74
C ASP A 36 10.20 -22.76 22.21
N GLY A 37 11.02 -22.52 23.24
CA GLY A 37 11.99 -23.50 23.75
C GLY A 37 13.40 -23.36 23.16
N GLY A 38 13.64 -22.35 22.33
CA GLY A 38 14.93 -22.08 21.71
C GLY A 38 15.22 -23.00 20.51
N GLY A 39 16.23 -22.65 19.74
CA GLY A 39 16.56 -23.37 18.52
C GLY A 39 17.06 -22.42 17.45
N TYR A 40 17.11 -22.90 16.22
CA TYR A 40 17.46 -22.06 15.08
C TYR A 40 16.23 -21.25 14.66
N PRO A 41 16.41 -20.03 14.13
CA PRO A 41 15.33 -19.29 13.49
C PRO A 41 14.55 -20.16 12.49
N VAL A 42 13.23 -20.09 12.57
CA VAL A 42 12.32 -20.79 11.66
C VAL A 42 11.49 -19.78 10.90
N PHE A 43 10.85 -20.22 9.83
CA PHE A 43 9.80 -19.39 9.25
C PHE A 43 8.61 -19.33 10.20
N TRP A 44 7.97 -18.17 10.32
CA TRP A 44 6.88 -17.98 11.29
C TRP A 44 5.71 -18.96 11.11
N TRP A 45 5.45 -19.43 9.87
CA TRP A 45 4.40 -20.42 9.58
C TRP A 45 4.75 -21.85 10.01
N GLN A 46 5.98 -22.10 10.47
CA GLN A 46 6.39 -23.37 11.05
C GLN A 46 6.14 -23.43 12.55
N LEU A 47 5.73 -22.32 13.18
CA LEU A 47 5.41 -22.26 14.61
C LEU A 47 4.03 -22.83 14.92
N HIS A 48 3.93 -23.46 16.09
CA HIS A 48 2.68 -23.90 16.68
C HIS A 48 2.67 -23.59 18.20
N PRO A 49 1.79 -22.69 18.68
CA PRO A 49 0.83 -21.90 17.90
C PRO A 49 1.51 -20.89 16.97
N LEU A 50 0.78 -20.40 15.96
CA LEU A 50 1.25 -19.28 15.14
C LEU A 50 1.37 -18.02 16.02
N PRO A 51 2.25 -17.06 15.67
CA PRO A 51 2.28 -15.77 16.36
C PRO A 51 0.91 -15.08 16.38
N GLU A 52 0.65 -14.31 17.43
CA GLU A 52 -0.57 -13.49 17.51
C GLU A 52 -0.58 -12.43 16.39
N LEU A 53 -1.76 -12.13 15.88
CA LEU A 53 -1.91 -11.01 14.94
C LEU A 53 -1.77 -9.69 15.70
N PRO A 54 -1.39 -8.61 15.00
CA PRO A 54 -1.44 -7.27 15.58
C PRO A 54 -2.80 -6.97 16.19
N ALA A 55 -2.79 -6.23 17.30
CA ALA A 55 -4.02 -5.78 17.94
C ALA A 55 -4.59 -4.58 17.17
N PHE A 56 -5.90 -4.56 17.04
CA PHE A 56 -6.69 -3.47 16.47
C PHE A 56 -7.70 -2.98 17.51
N SER A 57 -8.29 -1.81 17.28
CA SER A 57 -9.29 -1.22 18.17
C SER A 57 -10.58 -2.03 18.28
N GLY A 58 -10.77 -3.03 17.42
CA GLY A 58 -11.83 -4.02 17.50
C GLY A 58 -11.94 -4.84 16.22
N GLY A 59 -12.94 -5.72 16.18
CA GLY A 59 -13.20 -6.60 15.03
C GLY A 59 -12.28 -7.82 14.97
N THR A 60 -12.60 -8.70 14.03
CA THR A 60 -11.89 -9.97 13.79
C THR A 60 -11.25 -10.01 12.40
N GLY A 61 -11.52 -9.00 11.56
CA GLY A 61 -11.07 -8.95 10.18
C GLY A 61 -11.99 -9.68 9.21
N GLU A 62 -13.12 -10.20 9.68
CA GLU A 62 -14.16 -10.83 8.86
C GLU A 62 -15.04 -9.76 8.15
N PRO A 63 -15.76 -10.11 7.07
CA PRO A 63 -16.56 -9.14 6.31
C PRO A 63 -17.59 -8.35 7.13
N ASP A 64 -18.21 -8.97 8.13
CA ASP A 64 -19.20 -8.40 9.03
C ASP A 64 -18.61 -7.83 10.32
N GLU A 65 -17.39 -8.22 10.66
CA GLU A 65 -16.63 -7.75 11.83
C GLU A 65 -15.21 -7.28 11.40
N PRO A 66 -15.10 -6.22 10.56
CA PRO A 66 -13.82 -5.75 10.07
C PRO A 66 -12.95 -5.24 11.22
N TYR A 67 -11.63 -5.35 11.08
CA TYR A 67 -10.69 -4.72 11.99
C TYR A 67 -10.92 -3.20 12.01
N LEU A 68 -11.03 -2.64 13.22
CA LEU A 68 -11.22 -1.20 13.43
C LEU A 68 -9.87 -0.53 13.66
N ILE A 69 -9.62 0.55 12.94
CA ILE A 69 -8.35 1.28 12.98
C ILE A 69 -8.63 2.70 13.49
N SER A 70 -8.01 3.05 14.62
CA SER A 70 -8.05 4.39 15.22
C SER A 70 -6.69 5.08 15.30
N THR A 71 -5.59 4.35 15.05
CA THR A 71 -4.23 4.89 15.17
C THR A 71 -3.33 4.60 13.97
N GLY A 72 -2.29 5.41 13.80
CA GLY A 72 -1.26 5.19 12.79
C GLY A 72 -0.52 3.86 12.97
N ASP A 73 -0.26 3.43 14.20
CA ASP A 73 0.44 2.17 14.49
C ASP A 73 -0.39 0.95 14.07
N GLU A 74 -1.70 0.96 14.34
CA GLU A 74 -2.63 -0.08 13.88
C GLU A 74 -2.68 -0.14 12.36
N LEU A 75 -2.77 1.02 11.70
CA LEU A 75 -2.74 1.11 10.25
C LEU A 75 -1.42 0.57 9.66
N ASN A 76 -0.30 0.93 10.28
CA ASN A 76 1.03 0.53 9.85
C ASN A 76 1.27 -0.97 10.00
N SER A 77 0.62 -1.60 10.98
CA SER A 77 0.68 -3.05 11.23
C SER A 77 0.12 -3.92 10.09
N ILE A 78 -0.54 -3.30 9.09
CA ILE A 78 -1.06 -4.00 7.90
C ILE A 78 0.05 -4.25 6.88
N GLY A 79 0.98 -3.30 6.71
CA GLY A 79 1.81 -3.06 5.52
C GLY A 79 2.28 -4.30 4.75
N HIS A 80 2.84 -5.30 5.44
CA HIS A 80 3.33 -6.50 4.78
C HIS A 80 2.97 -7.81 5.49
N ASN A 81 2.00 -7.81 6.40
CA ASN A 81 1.58 -9.04 7.05
C ASN A 81 0.73 -9.88 6.08
N PRO A 82 1.25 -11.01 5.54
CA PRO A 82 0.55 -11.77 4.50
C PRO A 82 -0.77 -12.39 5.01
N ARG A 83 -0.93 -12.52 6.34
CA ARG A 83 -2.14 -13.04 6.97
C ARG A 83 -3.28 -12.03 6.99
N LEU A 84 -2.97 -10.75 6.79
CA LEU A 84 -3.94 -9.65 6.80
C LEU A 84 -4.43 -9.26 5.40
N MET A 85 -3.80 -9.76 4.34
CA MET A 85 -4.08 -9.32 2.97
C MET A 85 -5.49 -9.65 2.47
N ALA A 86 -6.15 -10.66 3.06
CA ALA A 86 -7.55 -10.99 2.76
C ALA A 86 -8.55 -10.44 3.80
N ALA A 87 -8.06 -9.79 4.86
CA ALA A 87 -8.91 -9.29 5.93
C ALA A 87 -9.64 -7.99 5.55
N HIS A 88 -10.67 -7.66 6.31
CA HIS A 88 -11.49 -6.47 6.13
C HIS A 88 -11.16 -5.42 7.20
N PHE A 89 -11.04 -4.17 6.78
CA PHE A 89 -10.60 -3.05 7.59
C PHE A 89 -11.59 -1.89 7.50
N LYS A 90 -11.74 -1.16 8.61
CA LYS A 90 -12.56 0.05 8.68
C LYS A 90 -11.88 1.10 9.57
N LEU A 91 -11.71 2.30 9.04
CA LEU A 91 -11.29 3.43 9.86
C LEU A 91 -12.42 3.86 10.79
N ILE A 92 -12.08 4.17 12.04
CA ILE A 92 -13.00 4.76 13.02
C ILE A 92 -12.57 6.15 13.47
N ASP A 93 -11.37 6.59 13.09
CA ASP A 93 -10.84 7.92 13.30
C ASP A 93 -10.04 8.36 12.07
N ASP A 94 -9.82 9.68 11.94
CA ASP A 94 -8.85 10.21 10.98
C ASP A 94 -7.43 9.90 11.46
N ILE A 95 -6.55 9.53 10.53
CA ILE A 95 -5.17 9.13 10.82
C ILE A 95 -4.19 10.16 10.24
N ASP A 96 -3.22 10.58 11.04
CA ASP A 96 -2.08 11.39 10.60
C ASP A 96 -0.82 10.53 10.63
N LEU A 97 -0.14 10.45 9.48
CA LEU A 97 1.10 9.69 9.29
C LEU A 97 2.33 10.59 9.24
N ALA A 98 2.23 11.84 9.69
CA ALA A 98 3.39 12.71 9.87
C ALA A 98 4.46 11.98 10.70
N ASP A 99 5.68 11.93 10.16
CA ASP A 99 6.85 11.27 10.75
C ASP A 99 6.75 9.74 10.93
N ALA A 100 5.70 9.09 10.39
CA ALA A 100 5.57 7.64 10.42
C ALA A 100 6.51 6.98 9.38
N ASP A 101 7.23 5.95 9.79
CA ASP A 101 7.85 5.01 8.86
C ASP A 101 6.79 4.03 8.36
N PHE A 102 6.02 4.48 7.36
CA PHE A 102 4.85 3.76 6.89
C PHE A 102 5.22 2.59 5.96
N PHE A 103 4.81 1.39 6.34
CA PHE A 103 4.91 0.18 5.56
C PHE A 103 3.78 0.16 4.54
N ILE A 104 4.14 0.42 3.28
CA ILE A 104 3.20 0.35 2.16
C ILE A 104 2.44 -0.98 2.18
N ILE A 105 1.12 -0.91 2.00
CA ILE A 105 0.27 -2.09 2.09
C ILE A 105 0.44 -2.98 0.86
N ALA A 106 0.62 -4.28 1.12
CA ALA A 106 0.66 -5.37 0.15
C ALA A 106 1.87 -5.37 -0.79
N SER A 107 1.97 -6.42 -1.60
CA SER A 107 2.99 -6.54 -2.64
C SER A 107 2.44 -7.38 -3.81
N PRO A 108 3.10 -7.41 -4.98
CA PRO A 108 2.68 -8.30 -6.07
C PRO A 108 2.62 -9.78 -5.68
N LEU A 109 3.44 -10.21 -4.70
CA LEU A 109 3.42 -11.59 -4.19
C LEU A 109 2.28 -11.84 -3.20
N TYR A 110 1.91 -10.83 -2.43
CA TYR A 110 0.83 -10.87 -1.43
C TYR A 110 -0.09 -9.67 -1.64
N PRO A 111 -0.94 -9.70 -2.68
CA PRO A 111 -1.78 -8.57 -3.02
C PRO A 111 -2.88 -8.39 -1.97
N PHE A 112 -3.30 -7.15 -1.73
CA PHE A 112 -4.48 -6.90 -0.91
C PHE A 112 -5.73 -7.39 -1.66
N ARG A 113 -6.54 -8.24 -1.03
CA ARG A 113 -7.75 -8.87 -1.59
C ARG A 113 -9.01 -8.57 -0.78
N GLY A 114 -8.84 -7.99 0.40
CA GLY A 114 -9.93 -7.69 1.32
C GLY A 114 -10.69 -6.41 1.00
N THR A 115 -11.33 -5.85 2.03
CA THR A 115 -12.00 -4.55 1.95
C THR A 115 -11.28 -3.55 2.85
N PHE A 116 -11.00 -2.36 2.34
CA PHE A 116 -10.58 -1.23 3.14
C PHE A 116 -11.64 -0.13 3.04
N ASP A 117 -12.40 0.07 4.11
CA ASP A 117 -13.44 1.09 4.20
C ASP A 117 -12.93 2.28 5.02
N GLY A 118 -12.63 3.39 4.37
CA GLY A 118 -12.29 4.63 5.07
C GLY A 118 -13.46 5.16 5.89
N ASN A 119 -14.70 4.70 5.67
CA ASN A 119 -15.88 5.09 6.45
C ASN A 119 -16.09 6.61 6.52
N GLY A 120 -15.60 7.35 5.52
CA GLY A 120 -15.64 8.81 5.45
C GLY A 120 -14.48 9.52 6.15
N HIS A 121 -13.56 8.77 6.77
CA HIS A 121 -12.34 9.29 7.39
C HIS A 121 -11.22 9.50 6.38
N THR A 122 -10.19 10.19 6.85
CA THR A 122 -9.00 10.55 6.09
C THR A 122 -7.74 9.94 6.66
N ILE A 123 -6.75 9.75 5.79
CA ILE A 123 -5.36 9.51 6.15
C ILE A 123 -4.55 10.68 5.60
N SER A 124 -3.74 11.31 6.44
CA SER A 124 -2.97 12.50 6.08
C SER A 124 -1.46 12.27 6.17
N ASN A 125 -0.71 13.05 5.41
CA ASN A 125 0.77 13.11 5.45
C ASN A 125 1.48 11.78 5.15
N PHE A 126 0.87 10.91 4.33
CA PHE A 126 1.53 9.72 3.82
C PHE A 126 2.70 10.10 2.89
N GLY A 127 3.93 9.75 3.26
CA GLY A 127 5.12 10.00 2.46
C GLY A 127 5.81 8.71 2.03
N TYR A 128 6.27 8.65 0.77
CA TYR A 128 7.15 7.60 0.30
C TYR A 128 8.15 8.13 -0.73
N ILE A 129 9.45 8.00 -0.44
CA ILE A 129 10.52 8.49 -1.30
C ILE A 129 11.48 7.34 -1.62
N ALA A 130 11.71 7.06 -2.90
CA ALA A 130 12.60 6.00 -3.34
C ALA A 130 13.36 6.34 -4.64
N ALA A 131 14.57 5.79 -4.80
CA ALA A 131 15.34 5.98 -6.03
C ALA A 131 14.92 5.02 -7.17
N ASN A 132 14.46 3.82 -6.82
CA ASN A 132 14.01 2.82 -7.79
C ASN A 132 12.93 1.91 -7.18
N GLU A 133 11.72 1.93 -7.70
CA GLU A 133 10.60 1.13 -7.20
C GLU A 133 9.54 0.87 -8.29
N THR A 134 8.65 -0.10 -8.11
CA THR A 134 7.51 -0.31 -9.03
C THR A 134 6.23 -0.55 -8.23
N TYR A 135 5.10 -0.05 -8.74
CA TYR A 135 3.78 -0.19 -8.12
C TYR A 135 3.64 0.58 -6.81
N THR A 136 4.04 1.84 -6.74
CA THR A 136 3.95 2.59 -5.48
C THR A 136 2.59 3.26 -5.33
N GLY A 137 2.03 3.11 -4.13
CA GLY A 137 0.91 3.88 -3.60
C GLY A 137 0.68 3.48 -2.14
N PHE A 138 -0.33 4.05 -1.48
CA PHE A 138 -0.70 3.63 -0.13
C PHE A 138 -0.96 2.10 -0.06
N PHE A 139 -1.61 1.58 -1.11
CA PHE A 139 -1.55 0.17 -1.48
C PHE A 139 -0.59 -0.02 -2.65
N ARG A 140 0.41 -0.87 -2.50
CA ARG A 140 1.28 -1.26 -3.61
C ARG A 140 0.51 -1.99 -4.69
N TYR A 141 -0.20 -3.03 -4.28
CA TYR A 141 -0.89 -3.94 -5.19
C TYR A 141 -2.20 -4.44 -4.58
N ALA A 142 -3.30 -4.19 -5.27
CA ALA A 142 -4.62 -4.66 -4.90
C ALA A 142 -5.14 -5.62 -5.98
N ALA A 143 -5.67 -6.78 -5.58
CA ALA A 143 -6.19 -7.80 -6.48
C ALA A 143 -7.60 -8.26 -6.07
N GLY A 144 -8.63 -7.86 -6.82
CA GLY A 144 -10.03 -8.13 -6.46
C GLY A 144 -10.52 -7.40 -5.21
N ALA A 145 -9.73 -6.46 -4.68
CA ALA A 145 -10.03 -5.74 -3.45
C ALA A 145 -11.18 -4.75 -3.60
N GLN A 146 -11.73 -4.32 -2.46
CA GLN A 146 -12.69 -3.22 -2.36
C GLN A 146 -12.11 -2.10 -1.51
N ILE A 147 -11.71 -0.99 -2.11
CA ILE A 147 -11.21 0.19 -1.38
C ILE A 147 -12.24 1.31 -1.53
N LYS A 148 -12.78 1.82 -0.43
CA LYS A 148 -13.91 2.75 -0.51
C LYS A 148 -13.95 3.79 0.60
N ASN A 149 -14.63 4.91 0.31
CA ASN A 149 -14.97 5.97 1.26
C ASN A 149 -13.75 6.53 2.02
N LEU A 150 -12.62 6.67 1.32
CA LEU A 150 -11.33 7.05 1.92
C LEU A 150 -10.78 8.32 1.28
N GLY A 151 -10.38 9.29 2.11
CA GLY A 151 -9.60 10.45 1.66
C GLY A 151 -8.12 10.31 2.01
N LEU A 152 -7.23 10.62 1.07
CA LEU A 152 -5.82 10.88 1.35
C LEU A 152 -5.54 12.38 1.25
N ILE A 153 -4.97 12.97 2.30
CA ILE A 153 -4.67 14.41 2.34
C ILE A 153 -3.16 14.63 2.44
N TRP A 154 -2.61 15.45 1.55
CA TRP A 154 -1.17 15.69 1.43
C TRP A 154 -0.29 14.43 1.28
N PRO A 155 -0.68 13.41 0.49
CA PRO A 155 0.26 12.33 0.20
C PRO A 155 1.41 12.82 -0.69
N ASP A 156 2.63 12.37 -0.43
CA ASP A 156 3.81 12.66 -1.25
C ASP A 156 4.52 11.35 -1.64
N VAL A 157 4.36 10.94 -2.90
CA VAL A 157 4.96 9.73 -3.46
C VAL A 157 6.00 10.14 -4.51
N HIS A 158 7.28 10.08 -4.16
CA HIS A 158 8.37 10.51 -5.04
C HIS A 158 9.30 9.34 -5.37
N VAL A 159 9.19 8.82 -6.59
CA VAL A 159 10.09 7.78 -7.10
C VAL A 159 10.91 8.31 -8.28
N ASP A 160 12.25 8.24 -8.23
CA ASP A 160 13.09 8.78 -9.32
C ASP A 160 13.03 7.93 -10.60
N ARG A 161 13.07 6.61 -10.43
CA ARG A 161 13.00 5.62 -11.52
C ARG A 161 11.99 4.56 -11.12
N GLY A 162 11.07 4.23 -12.01
CA GLY A 162 10.01 3.32 -11.64
C GLY A 162 8.72 3.57 -12.38
N ASP A 163 7.91 2.52 -12.41
CA ASP A 163 6.68 2.51 -13.17
C ASP A 163 5.48 2.24 -12.25
N PHE A 164 4.31 2.69 -12.70
CA PHE A 164 3.01 2.43 -12.06
C PHE A 164 2.90 3.04 -10.66
N HIS A 165 3.02 4.36 -10.58
CA HIS A 165 2.89 5.07 -9.31
C HIS A 165 1.59 5.88 -9.25
N GLY A 166 0.92 5.81 -8.09
CA GLY A 166 -0.16 6.71 -7.72
C GLY A 166 -0.24 6.91 -6.22
N CYS A 167 -0.97 7.91 -5.73
CA CYS A 167 -1.02 8.16 -4.30
C CYS A 167 -1.78 7.05 -3.54
N LEU A 168 -2.88 6.53 -4.12
CA LEU A 168 -3.71 5.54 -3.44
C LEU A 168 -3.31 4.10 -3.77
N VAL A 169 -3.21 3.74 -5.06
CA VAL A 169 -2.83 2.38 -5.47
C VAL A 169 -1.80 2.40 -6.58
N GLY A 170 -0.72 1.61 -6.45
CA GLY A 170 0.23 1.40 -7.54
C GLY A 170 -0.43 0.66 -8.71
N HIS A 171 -0.95 -0.54 -8.43
CA HIS A 171 -1.71 -1.34 -9.41
C HIS A 171 -2.97 -1.97 -8.83
N LEU A 172 -4.08 -1.83 -9.57
CA LEU A 172 -5.35 -2.49 -9.28
C LEU A 172 -5.64 -3.58 -10.32
N ASP A 173 -5.51 -4.84 -9.91
CA ASP A 173 -5.83 -6.03 -10.69
C ASP A 173 -7.25 -6.53 -10.33
N GLU A 174 -8.24 -6.22 -11.16
CA GLU A 174 -9.66 -6.41 -10.82
C GLU A 174 -10.08 -5.66 -9.52
N GLY A 175 -11.33 -5.83 -9.08
CA GLY A 175 -11.84 -5.15 -7.88
C GLY A 175 -12.35 -3.72 -8.14
N ALA A 176 -12.55 -2.96 -7.06
CA ALA A 176 -13.16 -1.65 -7.14
C ALA A 176 -12.59 -0.61 -6.16
N ILE A 177 -12.44 0.61 -6.66
CA ILE A 177 -12.15 1.82 -5.87
C ILE A 177 -13.34 2.76 -6.00
N THR A 178 -14.00 3.07 -4.89
CA THR A 178 -15.28 3.81 -4.90
C THR A 178 -15.33 4.90 -3.85
N ASN A 179 -15.72 6.12 -4.25
CA ASN A 179 -15.81 7.27 -3.34
C ASN A 179 -14.49 7.56 -2.60
N CYS A 180 -13.36 7.40 -3.29
CA CYS A 180 -12.04 7.70 -2.75
C CYS A 180 -11.49 8.98 -3.37
N TYR A 181 -10.65 9.69 -2.63
CA TYR A 181 -10.07 10.93 -3.15
C TYR A 181 -8.69 11.20 -2.60
N VAL A 182 -7.96 12.02 -3.35
CA VAL A 182 -6.67 12.59 -2.93
C VAL A 182 -6.76 14.11 -3.02
N GLU A 183 -6.39 14.78 -1.94
CA GLU A 183 -6.31 16.23 -1.86
C GLU A 183 -4.89 16.72 -1.59
N ALA A 184 -4.47 17.70 -2.39
CA ALA A 184 -3.14 18.29 -2.35
C ALA A 184 -2.02 17.22 -2.38
N GLY A 185 -2.19 16.19 -3.21
CA GLY A 185 -1.21 15.12 -3.37
C GLY A 185 -0.09 15.49 -4.35
N SER A 186 1.07 14.87 -4.16
CA SER A 186 2.20 14.92 -5.06
C SER A 186 2.58 13.49 -5.42
N VAL A 187 2.68 13.20 -6.72
CA VAL A 187 3.22 11.92 -7.20
C VAL A 187 4.22 12.15 -8.32
N SER A 188 5.34 11.44 -8.26
CA SER A 188 6.29 11.39 -9.36
C SER A 188 6.89 10.02 -9.63
N GLY A 189 7.26 9.81 -10.90
CA GLY A 189 7.89 8.58 -11.37
C GLY A 189 8.42 8.67 -12.80
N TYR A 190 8.73 7.52 -13.38
CA TYR A 190 9.21 7.44 -14.76
C TYR A 190 8.07 7.17 -15.74
N ASP A 191 7.41 6.02 -15.70
CA ASP A 191 6.32 5.66 -16.63
C ASP A 191 5.03 5.23 -15.89
N TYR A 192 3.89 5.40 -16.56
CA TYR A 192 2.54 5.12 -16.04
C TYR A 192 2.25 5.76 -14.67
N ILE A 193 2.32 7.09 -14.63
CA ILE A 193 2.11 7.87 -13.41
C ILE A 193 0.69 8.42 -13.39
N GLY A 194 -0.07 8.14 -12.34
CA GLY A 194 -1.40 8.69 -12.15
C GLY A 194 -1.63 9.23 -10.76
N GLY A 195 -2.36 10.34 -10.63
CA GLY A 195 -2.61 10.97 -9.33
C GLY A 195 -3.21 10.01 -8.28
N LEU A 196 -4.20 9.21 -8.68
CA LEU A 196 -4.86 8.25 -7.79
C LEU A 196 -4.29 6.83 -7.98
N LEU A 197 -4.10 6.39 -9.22
CA LEU A 197 -3.61 5.06 -9.57
C LEU A 197 -2.50 5.09 -10.62
N GLY A 198 -1.49 4.24 -10.45
CA GLY A 198 -0.51 3.96 -11.50
C GLY A 198 -1.13 3.20 -12.67
N SER A 199 -1.73 2.03 -12.40
CA SER A 199 -2.43 1.22 -13.41
C SER A 199 -3.73 0.61 -12.87
N ASN A 200 -4.74 0.57 -13.74
CA ASN A 200 -6.09 0.10 -13.44
C ASN A 200 -6.58 -0.96 -14.43
N SER A 201 -6.84 -2.17 -13.93
CA SER A 201 -7.59 -3.25 -14.58
C SER A 201 -8.96 -3.51 -13.93
N GLY A 202 -9.32 -2.72 -12.91
CA GLY A 202 -10.58 -2.82 -12.17
C GLY A 202 -11.58 -1.71 -12.49
N THR A 203 -12.43 -1.39 -11.53
CA THR A 203 -13.43 -0.31 -11.63
C THR A 203 -13.10 0.85 -10.68
N ILE A 204 -13.05 2.07 -11.21
CA ILE A 204 -12.88 3.30 -10.44
C ILE A 204 -14.14 4.16 -10.59
N THR A 205 -14.82 4.44 -9.48
CA THR A 205 -16.10 5.16 -9.50
C THR A 205 -16.15 6.28 -8.48
N ASN A 206 -16.63 7.46 -8.89
CA ASN A 206 -16.81 8.64 -8.02
C ASN A 206 -15.52 9.06 -7.28
N CYS A 207 -14.37 8.98 -7.95
CA CYS A 207 -13.08 9.31 -7.34
C CYS A 207 -12.50 10.61 -7.90
N TYR A 208 -11.63 11.26 -7.13
CA TYR A 208 -10.93 12.44 -7.64
C TYR A 208 -9.51 12.62 -7.10
N PHE A 209 -8.72 13.37 -7.87
CA PHE A 209 -7.39 13.80 -7.48
C PHE A 209 -7.24 15.32 -7.64
N THR A 210 -6.59 15.97 -6.67
CA THR A 210 -6.09 17.34 -6.77
C THR A 210 -4.65 17.41 -6.26
N GLY A 211 -3.82 18.20 -6.94
CA GLY A 211 -2.39 18.28 -6.65
C GLY A 211 -1.55 18.24 -7.91
N ASP A 212 -0.39 17.62 -7.85
CA ASP A 212 0.59 17.58 -8.94
C ASP A 212 0.97 16.14 -9.32
N VAL A 213 1.09 15.90 -10.63
CA VAL A 213 1.50 14.61 -11.20
C VAL A 213 2.67 14.83 -12.15
N TYR A 214 3.81 14.23 -11.83
CA TYR A 214 5.05 14.35 -12.61
C TYR A 214 5.48 12.98 -13.13
N GLY A 215 5.61 12.81 -14.43
CA GLY A 215 6.19 11.60 -15.00
C GLY A 215 7.10 11.92 -16.17
N TYR A 216 7.87 10.93 -16.62
CA TYR A 216 8.68 11.09 -17.81
C TYR A 216 7.87 10.72 -19.06
N ASP A 217 7.22 9.56 -19.11
CA ASP A 217 6.57 9.04 -20.32
C ASP A 217 5.03 9.14 -20.26
N THR A 218 4.35 8.09 -19.77
CA THR A 218 2.88 8.06 -19.72
C THR A 218 2.35 8.62 -18.40
N VAL A 219 1.61 9.72 -18.47
CA VAL A 219 1.13 10.44 -17.29
C VAL A 219 -0.35 10.80 -17.42
N GLY A 220 -1.15 10.37 -16.45
CA GLY A 220 -2.57 10.72 -16.34
C GLY A 220 -2.89 11.50 -15.08
N GLY A 221 -3.79 12.48 -15.14
CA GLY A 221 -4.14 13.24 -13.94
C GLY A 221 -4.84 12.43 -12.84
N LEU A 222 -5.48 11.30 -13.18
CA LEU A 222 -6.07 10.37 -12.20
C LEU A 222 -5.45 8.97 -12.30
N VAL A 223 -5.31 8.43 -13.51
CA VAL A 223 -4.80 7.07 -13.74
C VAL A 223 -3.67 7.10 -14.78
N GLY A 224 -2.52 6.50 -14.50
CA GLY A 224 -1.42 6.41 -15.47
C GLY A 224 -1.83 5.58 -16.69
N GLU A 225 -2.13 4.31 -16.46
CA GLU A 225 -2.64 3.36 -17.46
C GLU A 225 -4.01 2.81 -17.07
N ASN A 226 -4.99 2.91 -17.98
CA ASN A 226 -6.31 2.34 -17.78
C ASN A 226 -6.61 1.22 -18.80
N SER A 227 -6.79 0.00 -18.33
CA SER A 227 -7.38 -1.12 -19.07
C SER A 227 -8.79 -1.50 -18.56
N GLY A 228 -9.19 -0.97 -17.40
CA GLY A 228 -10.49 -1.18 -16.77
C GLY A 228 -11.55 -0.10 -17.08
N THR A 229 -12.41 0.18 -16.10
CA THR A 229 -13.49 1.17 -16.20
C THR A 229 -13.28 2.32 -15.24
N VAL A 230 -13.33 3.55 -15.76
CA VAL A 230 -13.36 4.79 -14.98
C VAL A 230 -14.72 5.45 -15.18
N THR A 231 -15.41 5.85 -14.12
CA THR A 231 -16.75 6.44 -14.21
C THR A 231 -16.95 7.52 -13.15
N ASN A 232 -17.51 8.66 -13.55
CA ASN A 232 -17.78 9.81 -12.66
C ASN A 232 -16.54 10.29 -11.89
N CYS A 233 -15.36 10.23 -12.51
CA CYS A 233 -14.12 10.65 -11.88
C CYS A 233 -13.61 11.97 -12.46
N ARG A 234 -12.82 12.70 -11.68
CA ARG A 234 -12.23 13.98 -12.10
C ARG A 234 -10.80 14.14 -11.58
N SER A 235 -10.00 14.87 -12.31
CA SER A 235 -8.71 15.38 -11.85
C SER A 235 -8.72 16.90 -11.96
N SER A 236 -8.07 17.56 -11.02
CA SER A 236 -7.75 18.99 -11.11
C SER A 236 -6.30 19.16 -10.69
N CYS A 237 -5.39 18.77 -11.59
CA CYS A 237 -3.96 18.73 -11.34
C CYS A 237 -3.16 19.37 -12.47
N SER A 238 -1.93 19.76 -12.14
CA SER A 238 -0.90 19.97 -13.15
C SER A 238 -0.35 18.60 -13.56
N VAL A 239 -0.40 18.30 -14.86
CA VAL A 239 0.19 17.07 -15.42
C VAL A 239 1.43 17.47 -16.20
N ASN A 240 2.59 16.94 -15.80
CA ASN A 240 3.85 17.13 -16.52
C ASN A 240 4.38 15.76 -16.97
N GLY A 241 4.44 15.55 -18.28
CA GLY A 241 4.99 14.36 -18.93
C GLY A 241 5.58 14.72 -20.28
N SER A 242 6.50 13.91 -20.80
CA SER A 242 7.23 14.22 -22.04
C SER A 242 6.65 13.57 -23.30
N ASP A 243 5.90 12.46 -23.16
CA ASP A 243 5.31 11.73 -24.30
C ASP A 243 3.77 11.68 -24.24
N ASN A 244 3.18 10.79 -23.43
CA ASN A 244 1.73 10.58 -23.40
C ASN A 244 1.08 11.22 -22.17
N THR A 245 0.54 12.43 -22.32
CA THR A 245 -0.12 13.15 -21.22
C THR A 245 -1.64 13.24 -21.41
N GLY A 246 -2.40 12.84 -20.39
CA GLY A 246 -3.85 12.92 -20.40
C GLY A 246 -4.40 13.53 -19.12
N GLY A 247 -5.43 14.38 -19.25
CA GLY A 247 -6.03 15.03 -18.09
C GLY A 247 -6.59 14.03 -17.09
N LEU A 248 -7.20 12.92 -17.56
CA LEU A 248 -7.77 11.89 -16.70
C LEU A 248 -6.94 10.59 -16.72
N ALA A 249 -6.66 10.06 -17.91
CA ALA A 249 -5.84 8.87 -18.12
C ALA A 249 -4.71 9.14 -19.12
N GLY A 250 -3.48 8.68 -18.83
CA GLY A 250 -2.32 8.84 -19.73
C GLY A 250 -2.38 7.87 -20.91
N GLY A 251 -2.45 6.57 -20.60
CA GLY A 251 -2.77 5.49 -21.54
C GLY A 251 -4.17 4.95 -21.28
N ASN A 252 -4.99 4.79 -22.32
CA ASN A 252 -6.34 4.22 -22.19
C ASN A 252 -6.61 3.12 -23.22
N GLY A 253 -6.66 1.87 -22.76
CA GLY A 253 -7.21 0.72 -23.47
C GLY A 253 -8.62 0.31 -23.00
N GLY A 254 -9.11 0.90 -21.91
CA GLY A 254 -10.42 0.63 -21.29
C GLY A 254 -11.48 1.70 -21.56
N SER A 255 -12.44 1.83 -20.63
CA SER A 255 -13.53 2.81 -20.68
C SER A 255 -13.29 3.97 -19.72
N VAL A 256 -13.58 5.19 -20.18
CA VAL A 256 -13.50 6.45 -19.44
C VAL A 256 -14.71 7.32 -19.75
#